data_AF-A0A6J0A1R1-F1
#
_entry.id   AF-A0A6J0A1R1-F1
#
_cell.length_a   1.000
_cell.length_b   1.000
_cell.length_c   1.000
_cell.angle_alpha   90.00
_cell.angle_beta   90.00
_cell.angle_gamma   90.00
#
_symmetry.space_group_name_H-M   'P 1'
#
loop_
_entity.id
_entity.type
_entity.pdbx_description
1 polymer ?
#
loop_
_entity_poly.entity_id
_entity_poly.type
_entity_poly.pdbx_seq_one_letter_code
_entity_poly.pdbx_strand_id
1 'polypeptide(L)'
;MASKKREIQLQTVVNSQSLWDEMLQNKGLTVIDVYQAWCGPCKAMQPLFRKLKNELNEDELLHFVVAEADNIVTLQSFRDKCEPVFLFSVNGKIIAKIIGANAPLVNQKIINLIDEERKIEAGEMVRPQYHEITFVDSDAEDGEESPYESAEQLYSIAIIKPDAVIARKSLEIKKKILEAGFVIEIEDKRVLTEQQVRDFYSQIADQPDFEDFVLFMTNGLSHILVISQGNEEQPAWEETEPNPETETKVDEDHHHEVAPPTLRKEKRYSLQEYLERQHISQLCDIEDSIANVNKFIDMFFPDFKSMKNLKLEKILALLRPDLFQEKKENVLGIIHDEGFKILMQRPIVLSEEEAQTLCKEYENEDYFENLIKKMTSGPSLALVLLRDNCLQHWKELIGPSSVEKAKTSLPESLCVQFAVEGLPINQLYGSDSLETAEKEIRYFFPPQQTLALIKPHVTQEQREEILKYIKEAGFEITQMKEMLLNEEAADKIYSKIKTKDFYKDVLEVLSEGLSLVMILTKWNAVSDWRRLMGPVDPDEAKLLSPDSIRAQFGTSVLKNAVHGSSNIHEAMETINQMFEVLVPENPEGN
;
A
#
# COMPACT_ATOMS: atom_id res chain seq x y z
N MET A 1 71.07 -3.96 8.14
CA MET A 1 70.43 -2.83 7.43
C MET A 1 68.94 -3.09 7.44
N ALA A 2 68.08 -2.13 7.78
CA ALA A 2 66.63 -2.36 7.80
C ALA A 2 66.10 -2.46 6.36
N SER A 3 65.36 -3.52 6.05
CA SER A 3 64.72 -3.65 4.73
C SER A 3 63.61 -2.63 4.60
N LYS A 4 63.55 -1.88 3.49
CA LYS A 4 62.42 -1.00 3.21
C LYS A 4 61.16 -1.86 3.07
N LYS A 5 60.19 -1.69 3.98
CA LYS A 5 58.81 -2.11 3.69
C LYS A 5 58.39 -1.44 2.38
N ARG A 6 57.96 -2.22 1.39
CA ARG A 6 57.10 -1.70 0.33
C ARG A 6 55.79 -1.32 1.02
N GLU A 7 55.34 -0.08 0.84
CA GLU A 7 53.98 0.28 1.22
C GLU A 7 53.04 -0.42 0.22
N ILE A 8 52.13 -1.23 0.75
CA ILE A 8 51.11 -1.87 -0.06
C ILE A 8 50.07 -0.80 -0.37
N GLN A 9 49.96 -0.45 -1.65
CA GLN A 9 49.00 0.54 -2.11
C GLN A 9 47.57 0.03 -1.84
N LEU A 10 46.83 0.78 -1.02
CA LEU A 10 45.54 0.29 -0.50
C LEU A 10 44.46 0.27 -1.57
N GLN A 11 44.40 1.35 -2.35
CA GLN A 11 43.46 1.61 -3.43
C GLN A 11 44.20 1.90 -4.75
N THR A 12 43.66 1.40 -5.84
CA THR A 12 44.04 1.84 -7.20
C THR A 12 43.40 3.21 -7.46
N VAL A 13 44.09 4.10 -8.19
CA VAL A 13 43.55 5.40 -8.60
C VAL A 13 43.08 5.31 -10.05
N VAL A 14 41.84 5.69 -10.32
CA VAL A 14 41.23 5.73 -11.65
C VAL A 14 40.86 7.17 -11.97
N ASN A 15 41.47 7.74 -13.01
CA ASN A 15 41.29 9.15 -13.41
C ASN A 15 41.13 9.31 -14.93
N SER A 16 40.67 8.26 -15.62
CA SER A 16 40.27 8.30 -17.02
C SER A 16 39.23 7.21 -17.30
N GLN A 17 38.42 7.41 -18.34
CA GLN A 17 37.46 6.39 -18.81
C GLN A 17 38.15 5.05 -19.15
N SER A 18 39.35 5.07 -19.74
CA SER A 18 40.06 3.83 -20.09
C SER A 18 40.44 2.99 -18.87
N LEU A 19 40.81 3.64 -17.76
CA LEU A 19 41.13 2.97 -16.49
C LEU A 19 39.87 2.53 -15.76
N TRP A 20 38.74 3.21 -15.98
CA TRP A 20 37.42 2.83 -15.48
C TRP A 20 36.92 1.55 -16.15
N ASP A 21 36.97 1.50 -17.49
CA ASP A 21 36.54 0.34 -18.29
C ASP A 21 37.44 -0.89 -18.03
N GLU A 22 38.73 -0.69 -17.73
CA GLU A 22 39.67 -1.73 -17.27
C GLU A 22 39.32 -2.20 -15.84
N MET A 23 39.08 -1.27 -14.91
CA MET A 23 38.74 -1.56 -13.51
C MET A 23 37.42 -2.34 -13.38
N LEU A 24 36.45 -2.13 -14.26
CA LEU A 24 35.19 -2.88 -14.27
C LEU A 24 35.41 -4.38 -14.58
N GLN A 25 36.51 -4.74 -15.26
CA GLN A 25 36.84 -6.14 -15.60
C GLN A 25 37.49 -6.92 -14.45
N ASN A 26 37.70 -6.31 -13.28
CA ASN A 26 38.19 -7.00 -12.08
C ASN A 26 37.25 -8.15 -11.66
N LYS A 27 37.84 -9.29 -11.27
CA LYS A 27 37.11 -10.44 -10.72
C LYS A 27 36.62 -10.12 -9.29
N GLY A 28 35.41 -10.56 -8.95
CA GLY A 28 34.82 -10.40 -7.62
C GLY A 28 34.23 -9.00 -7.39
N LEU A 29 34.34 -8.50 -6.16
CA LEU A 29 33.79 -7.22 -5.73
C LEU A 29 34.82 -6.10 -5.89
N THR A 30 34.43 -5.02 -6.57
CA THR A 30 35.17 -3.74 -6.60
C THR A 30 34.38 -2.65 -5.88
N VAL A 31 34.97 -2.08 -4.83
CA VAL A 31 34.43 -0.95 -4.06
C VAL A 31 35.13 0.33 -4.50
N ILE A 32 34.35 1.31 -4.94
CA ILE A 32 34.82 2.52 -5.60
C ILE A 32 34.45 3.74 -4.75
N ASP A 33 35.46 4.46 -4.25
CA ASP A 33 35.34 5.74 -3.53
C ASP A 33 35.44 6.88 -4.55
N VAL A 34 34.29 7.40 -4.99
CA VAL A 34 34.18 8.46 -6.00
C VAL A 34 34.45 9.81 -5.35
N TYR A 35 35.38 10.56 -5.93
CA TYR A 35 35.85 11.86 -5.43
C TYR A 35 36.08 12.85 -6.58
N GLN A 36 36.33 14.11 -6.24
CA GLN A 36 36.68 15.18 -7.18
C GLN A 36 38.10 15.70 -6.95
N ALA A 37 38.78 16.11 -8.02
CA ALA A 37 40.20 16.47 -8.01
C ALA A 37 40.59 17.53 -6.95
N TRP A 38 39.64 18.39 -6.56
CA TRP A 38 39.85 19.44 -5.54
C TRP A 38 39.60 18.99 -4.09
N CYS A 39 38.81 17.93 -3.85
CA CYS A 39 38.48 17.44 -2.50
C CYS A 39 39.29 16.20 -2.08
N GLY A 40 39.56 15.29 -3.03
CA GLY A 40 40.29 14.05 -2.81
C GLY A 40 39.47 12.93 -2.12
N PRO A 41 39.95 11.67 -2.16
CA PRO A 41 39.21 10.49 -1.68
C PRO A 41 39.00 10.45 -0.16
N CYS A 42 38.04 9.65 0.28
CA CYS A 42 37.54 9.66 1.66
C CYS A 42 38.55 9.11 2.67
N LYS A 43 39.37 10.01 3.24
CA LYS A 43 40.39 9.68 4.25
C LYS A 43 39.84 9.01 5.52
N ALA A 44 38.58 9.25 5.85
CA ALA A 44 37.90 8.64 7.01
C ALA A 44 37.66 7.13 6.84
N MET A 45 37.50 6.63 5.61
CA MET A 45 37.16 5.22 5.32
C MET A 45 38.40 4.32 5.18
N GLN A 46 39.59 4.93 5.04
CA GLN A 46 40.88 4.23 4.91
C GLN A 46 41.16 3.17 6.00
N PRO A 47 40.83 3.39 7.30
CA PRO A 47 41.03 2.36 8.33
C PRO A 47 40.11 1.15 8.13
N LEU A 48 38.87 1.38 7.70
CA LEU A 48 37.89 0.32 7.43
C LEU A 48 38.31 -0.53 6.23
N PHE A 49 38.64 0.11 5.10
CA PHE A 49 39.10 -0.60 3.90
C PHE A 49 40.40 -1.37 4.17
N ARG A 50 41.30 -0.85 5.02
CA ARG A 50 42.50 -1.57 5.47
C ARG A 50 42.19 -2.76 6.38
N LYS A 51 41.15 -2.67 7.22
CA LYS A 51 40.68 -3.82 8.03
C LYS A 51 40.13 -4.91 7.11
N LEU A 52 39.18 -4.56 6.24
CA LEU A 52 38.53 -5.49 5.32
C LEU A 52 39.51 -6.13 4.33
N LYS A 53 40.47 -5.37 3.76
CA LYS A 53 41.52 -5.91 2.88
C LYS A 53 42.52 -6.85 3.60
N ASN A 54 42.57 -6.85 4.93
CA ASN A 54 43.36 -7.81 5.71
C ASN A 54 42.55 -9.00 6.21
N GLU A 55 41.22 -8.88 6.34
CA GLU A 55 40.33 -9.89 6.91
C GLU A 55 39.58 -10.72 5.84
N LEU A 56 39.38 -10.17 4.63
CA LEU A 56 38.54 -10.79 3.59
C LEU A 56 39.27 -11.04 2.26
N ASN A 57 40.45 -10.47 2.03
CA ASN A 57 41.20 -10.58 0.77
C ASN A 57 42.00 -11.90 0.65
N GLU A 58 41.35 -13.01 0.98
CA GLU A 58 41.74 -14.32 0.48
C GLU A 58 41.20 -14.45 -0.96
N ASP A 59 41.98 -15.07 -1.85
CA ASP A 59 41.67 -15.30 -3.28
C ASP A 59 41.41 -14.04 -4.14
N GLU A 60 41.92 -12.87 -3.71
CA GLU A 60 41.88 -11.57 -4.42
C GLU A 60 40.47 -11.07 -4.82
N LEU A 61 39.41 -11.56 -4.15
CA LEU A 61 38.02 -11.21 -4.46
C LEU A 61 37.57 -9.78 -4.06
N LEU A 62 38.43 -8.98 -3.42
CA LEU A 62 38.09 -7.65 -2.89
C LEU A 62 39.04 -6.55 -3.39
N HIS A 63 38.56 -5.80 -4.37
CA HIS A 63 39.25 -4.63 -4.94
C HIS A 63 38.74 -3.35 -4.29
N PHE A 64 39.66 -2.44 -3.93
CA PHE A 64 39.35 -1.09 -3.48
C PHE A 64 39.96 -0.08 -4.46
N VAL A 65 39.16 0.91 -4.85
CA VAL A 65 39.50 1.89 -5.89
C VAL A 65 39.07 3.29 -5.44
N VAL A 66 39.78 4.32 -5.90
CA VAL A 66 39.35 5.72 -5.84
C VAL A 66 39.18 6.24 -7.26
N ALA A 67 38.05 6.88 -7.57
CA ALA A 67 37.70 7.32 -8.93
C ALA A 67 37.45 8.83 -8.99
N GLU A 68 38.13 9.50 -9.92
CA GLU A 68 38.08 10.96 -10.10
C GLU A 68 36.98 11.35 -11.10
N ALA A 69 35.84 11.82 -10.60
CA ALA A 69 34.63 12.08 -11.39
C ALA A 69 34.80 13.18 -12.46
N ASP A 70 35.77 14.09 -12.28
CA ASP A 70 36.11 15.12 -13.25
C ASP A 70 36.42 14.53 -14.64
N ASN A 71 37.14 13.40 -14.68
CA ASN A 71 37.77 12.84 -15.88
C ASN A 71 37.13 11.53 -16.40
N ILE A 72 35.94 11.17 -15.90
CA ILE A 72 35.24 9.91 -16.21
C ILE A 72 33.82 10.22 -16.71
N VAL A 73 33.49 9.79 -17.94
CA VAL A 73 32.21 10.07 -18.62
C VAL A 73 31.05 9.34 -17.94
N THR A 74 31.28 8.15 -17.39
CA THR A 74 30.26 7.42 -16.61
C THR A 74 29.92 8.07 -15.25
N LEU A 75 30.69 9.08 -14.81
CA LEU A 75 30.52 9.72 -13.49
C LEU A 75 30.12 11.20 -13.55
N GLN A 76 29.64 11.69 -14.70
CA GLN A 76 29.29 13.11 -14.87
C GLN A 76 28.22 13.60 -13.87
N SER A 77 27.24 12.76 -13.54
CA SER A 77 26.22 13.03 -12.52
C SER A 77 26.75 13.18 -11.08
N PHE A 78 28.04 12.93 -10.84
CA PHE A 78 28.74 13.13 -9.58
C PHE A 78 29.70 14.33 -9.59
N ARG A 79 29.73 15.14 -10.66
CA ARG A 79 30.45 16.43 -10.70
C ARG A 79 29.79 17.48 -9.81
N ASP A 80 30.57 18.49 -9.41
CA ASP A 80 30.28 19.60 -8.48
C ASP A 80 29.68 19.25 -7.10
N LYS A 81 29.49 17.97 -6.77
CA LYS A 81 29.05 17.44 -5.47
C LYS A 81 30.20 17.20 -4.48
N CYS A 82 30.00 17.66 -3.24
CA CYS A 82 30.98 17.59 -2.15
C CYS A 82 30.87 16.32 -1.27
N GLU A 83 29.91 15.44 -1.57
CA GLU A 83 29.60 14.25 -0.77
C GLU A 83 30.41 13.02 -1.23
N PRO A 84 30.95 12.20 -0.31
CA PRO A 84 31.64 10.97 -0.69
C PRO A 84 30.63 9.91 -1.14
N VAL A 85 30.85 9.31 -2.31
CA VAL A 85 29.96 8.29 -2.89
C VAL A 85 30.70 6.98 -3.06
N PHE A 86 30.13 5.89 -2.53
CA PHE A 86 30.66 4.54 -2.64
C PHE A 86 29.83 3.72 -3.62
N LEU A 87 30.44 3.33 -4.74
CA LEU A 87 29.83 2.44 -5.73
C LEU A 87 30.37 1.01 -5.57
N PHE A 88 29.51 0.04 -5.83
CA PHE A 88 29.84 -1.38 -5.73
C PHE A 88 29.67 -2.03 -7.11
N SER A 89 30.77 -2.51 -7.67
CA SER A 89 30.80 -3.21 -8.96
C SER A 89 31.10 -4.70 -8.77
N VAL A 90 30.37 -5.54 -9.49
CA VAL A 90 30.50 -7.00 -9.48
C VAL A 90 30.41 -7.49 -10.93
N ASN A 91 31.47 -8.14 -11.42
CA ASN A 91 31.56 -8.68 -12.79
C ASN A 91 31.21 -7.63 -13.88
N GLY A 92 31.76 -6.42 -13.79
CA GLY A 92 31.57 -5.36 -14.79
C GLY A 92 30.34 -4.47 -14.64
N LYS A 93 29.38 -4.83 -13.78
CA LYS A 93 28.14 -4.07 -13.55
C LYS A 93 28.18 -3.34 -12.21
N ILE A 94 27.65 -2.12 -12.16
CA ILE A 94 27.47 -1.36 -10.90
C ILE A 94 26.12 -1.73 -10.29
N ILE A 95 26.14 -2.35 -9.11
CA ILE A 95 24.99 -3.03 -8.50
C ILE A 95 24.44 -2.34 -7.25
N ALA A 96 25.17 -1.36 -6.71
CA ALA A 96 24.73 -0.53 -5.59
C ALA A 96 25.49 0.80 -5.52
N LYS A 97 24.83 1.81 -4.94
CA LYS A 97 25.39 3.10 -4.54
C LYS A 97 25.08 3.36 -3.07
N ILE A 98 26.06 3.85 -2.31
CA ILE A 98 25.87 4.45 -0.98
C ILE A 98 26.39 5.89 -1.05
N ILE A 99 25.58 6.85 -0.59
CA ILE A 99 25.97 8.25 -0.46
C ILE A 99 26.32 8.53 1.01
N GLY A 100 27.39 9.29 1.25
CA GLY A 100 27.87 9.64 2.58
C GLY A 100 28.79 8.60 3.22
N ALA A 101 29.58 9.03 4.20
CA ALA A 101 30.61 8.23 4.88
C ALA A 101 30.04 7.25 5.93
N ASN A 102 29.00 6.49 5.57
CA ASN A 102 28.34 5.52 6.45
C ASN A 102 29.16 4.23 6.57
N ALA A 103 30.20 4.27 7.42
CA ALA A 103 31.13 3.16 7.64
C ALA A 103 30.43 1.82 8.02
N PRO A 104 29.41 1.77 8.92
CA PRO A 104 28.67 0.53 9.18
C PRO A 104 27.96 -0.05 7.96
N LEU A 105 27.23 0.77 7.20
CA LEU A 105 26.46 0.32 6.03
C LEU A 105 27.38 -0.18 4.90
N VAL A 106 28.48 0.55 4.63
CA VAL A 106 29.50 0.13 3.68
C VAL A 106 30.17 -1.17 4.13
N ASN A 107 30.52 -1.31 5.41
CA ASN A 107 31.07 -2.55 5.96
C ASN A 107 30.13 -3.75 5.76
N GLN A 108 28.84 -3.59 6.10
CA GLN A 108 27.83 -4.64 5.94
C GLN A 108 27.63 -5.03 4.47
N LYS A 109 27.55 -4.04 3.56
CA LYS A 109 27.37 -4.30 2.12
C LYS A 109 28.58 -5.03 1.51
N ILE A 110 29.80 -4.73 1.96
CA ILE A 110 31.03 -5.43 1.52
C ILE A 110 31.02 -6.90 2.00
N ILE A 111 30.72 -7.14 3.28
CA ILE A 111 30.70 -8.50 3.83
C ILE A 111 29.67 -9.37 3.09
N ASN A 112 28.42 -8.89 2.96
CA ASN A 112 27.36 -9.64 2.28
C ASN A 112 27.74 -10.01 0.83
N LEU A 113 28.23 -9.06 0.04
CA LEU A 113 28.59 -9.29 -1.37
C LEU A 113 29.80 -10.22 -1.54
N ILE A 114 30.73 -10.26 -0.58
CA ILE A 114 31.86 -11.19 -0.59
C ILE A 114 31.41 -12.60 -0.19
N ASP A 115 30.55 -12.73 0.82
CA ASP A 115 30.02 -14.04 1.23
C ASP A 115 29.04 -14.62 0.19
N GLU A 116 28.38 -13.77 -0.61
CA GLU A 116 27.65 -14.17 -1.83
C GLU A 116 28.61 -14.72 -2.90
N GLU A 117 29.63 -13.94 -3.33
CA GLU A 117 30.60 -14.39 -4.35
C GLU A 117 31.37 -15.65 -3.91
N ARG A 118 31.72 -15.79 -2.62
CA ARG A 118 32.35 -17.00 -2.06
C ARG A 118 31.46 -18.24 -2.19
N LYS A 119 30.16 -18.12 -1.91
CA LYS A 119 29.19 -19.23 -2.08
C LYS A 119 28.94 -19.55 -3.55
N ILE A 120 29.04 -18.56 -4.43
CA ILE A 120 28.99 -18.75 -5.88
C ILE A 120 30.24 -19.52 -6.37
N GLU A 121 31.44 -19.17 -5.91
CA GLU A 121 32.67 -19.92 -6.24
C GLU A 121 32.69 -21.34 -5.63
N ALA A 122 32.08 -21.53 -4.47
CA ALA A 122 31.88 -22.85 -3.85
C ALA A 122 30.80 -23.71 -4.55
N GLY A 123 29.99 -23.12 -5.44
CA GLY A 123 28.86 -23.79 -6.10
C GLY A 123 27.64 -23.99 -5.19
N GLU A 124 27.60 -23.36 -4.01
CA GLU A 124 26.47 -23.41 -3.07
C GLU A 124 25.33 -22.46 -3.45
N MET A 125 25.61 -21.42 -4.25
CA MET A 125 24.64 -20.44 -4.73
C MET A 125 24.75 -20.20 -6.23
N VAL A 126 23.61 -20.12 -6.91
CA VAL A 126 23.51 -19.56 -8.27
C VAL A 126 23.61 -18.04 -8.16
N ARG A 127 24.41 -17.39 -9.03
CA ARG A 127 24.64 -15.94 -8.97
C ARG A 127 23.33 -15.17 -9.22
N PRO A 128 22.95 -14.22 -8.34
CA PRO A 128 21.76 -13.38 -8.54
C PRO A 128 21.82 -12.54 -9.83
N GLN A 129 20.65 -12.22 -10.40
CA GLN A 129 20.55 -11.20 -11.44
C GLN A 129 20.61 -9.81 -10.81
N TYR A 130 21.81 -9.24 -10.73
CA TYR A 130 21.99 -7.86 -10.30
C TYR A 130 21.55 -6.89 -11.41
N HIS A 131 20.62 -5.99 -11.05
CA HIS A 131 20.26 -4.85 -11.89
C HIS A 131 21.42 -3.86 -11.94
N GLU A 132 21.68 -3.30 -13.12
CA GLU A 132 22.79 -2.38 -13.36
C GLU A 132 22.31 -0.93 -13.22
N ILE A 133 22.96 -0.17 -12.33
CA ILE A 133 22.62 1.23 -12.10
C ILE A 133 23.29 2.07 -13.19
N THR A 134 22.51 2.45 -14.21
CA THR A 134 22.91 3.46 -15.19
C THR A 134 22.83 4.86 -14.57
N PHE A 135 23.77 5.72 -14.95
CA PHE A 135 23.75 7.14 -14.61
C PHE A 135 23.48 7.92 -15.89
N VAL A 136 22.31 8.56 -15.99
CA VAL A 136 21.86 9.32 -17.15
C VAL A 136 22.03 10.82 -16.86
N ASP A 137 22.43 11.59 -17.86
CA ASP A 137 22.61 13.04 -17.74
C ASP A 137 21.26 13.78 -17.82
N SER A 138 21.12 14.91 -17.12
CA SER A 138 19.86 15.66 -16.94
C SER A 138 19.45 16.58 -18.10
N ASP A 139 20.31 16.74 -19.10
CA ASP A 139 20.29 17.92 -19.97
C ASP A 139 19.73 17.61 -21.37
N ALA A 140 18.58 16.91 -21.41
CA ALA A 140 17.87 16.56 -22.63
C ALA A 140 16.34 16.61 -22.45
N GLU A 141 15.78 17.83 -22.44
CA GLU A 141 14.33 18.03 -22.58
C GLU A 141 13.86 17.62 -23.99
N ASP A 142 13.08 16.54 -24.11
CA ASP A 142 12.03 16.40 -25.14
C ASP A 142 11.07 15.21 -24.83
N GLY A 143 10.08 15.47 -23.97
CA GLY A 143 8.71 14.95 -24.10
C GLY A 143 8.42 13.44 -24.02
N GLU A 144 8.62 12.81 -22.86
CA GLU A 144 7.69 11.79 -22.33
C GLU A 144 7.90 11.58 -20.81
N GLU A 145 7.22 12.38 -19.97
CA GLU A 145 7.32 12.30 -18.51
C GLU A 145 6.56 11.08 -17.96
N SER A 146 7.22 10.21 -17.19
CA SER A 146 6.52 9.22 -16.34
C SER A 146 6.11 9.89 -15.02
N PRO A 147 4.81 10.03 -14.70
CA PRO A 147 4.35 10.95 -13.65
C PRO A 147 4.41 10.33 -12.23
N TYR A 148 5.59 9.87 -11.79
CA TYR A 148 5.79 9.29 -10.45
C TYR A 148 7.17 9.58 -9.80
N GLU A 149 7.79 10.73 -10.08
CA GLU A 149 8.67 11.33 -9.05
C GLU A 149 7.78 11.97 -7.98
N SER A 150 7.65 11.31 -6.83
CA SER A 150 6.89 11.86 -5.70
C SER A 150 7.62 13.10 -5.17
N ALA A 151 6.95 14.25 -5.18
CA ALA A 151 7.43 15.45 -4.51
C ALA A 151 7.87 15.13 -3.07
N GLU A 152 8.96 15.75 -2.59
CA GLU A 152 9.50 15.53 -1.25
C GLU A 152 8.49 16.00 -0.18
N GLN A 153 7.60 15.09 0.19
CA GLN A 153 6.50 15.33 1.11
C GLN A 153 7.06 15.66 2.50
N LEU A 154 6.99 16.93 2.87
CA LEU A 154 7.55 17.40 4.14
C LEU A 154 6.82 16.77 5.33
N TYR A 155 7.60 16.05 6.13
CA TYR A 155 7.15 15.43 7.37
C TYR A 155 7.56 16.26 8.59
N SER A 156 6.71 16.19 9.61
CA SER A 156 6.95 16.65 10.98
C SER A 156 6.77 15.46 11.94
N ILE A 157 7.42 15.49 13.10
CA ILE A 157 7.14 14.52 14.19
C ILE A 157 6.57 15.26 15.39
N ALA A 158 5.41 14.82 15.87
CA ALA A 158 4.84 15.30 17.12
C ALA A 158 4.95 14.24 18.22
N ILE A 159 5.38 14.66 19.42
CA ILE A 159 5.40 13.82 20.62
C ILE A 159 4.42 14.42 21.64
N ILE A 160 3.33 13.69 21.89
CA ILE A 160 2.38 13.99 22.96
C ILE A 160 2.95 13.43 24.27
N LYS A 161 3.11 14.30 25.26
CA LYS A 161 3.76 13.98 26.54
C LYS A 161 2.92 13.04 27.41
N PRO A 162 3.53 12.30 28.35
CA PRO A 162 2.81 11.33 29.17
C PRO A 162 1.69 11.91 30.03
N ASP A 163 1.80 13.15 30.52
CA ASP A 163 0.73 13.82 31.27
C ASP A 163 -0.51 14.06 30.39
N ALA A 164 -0.32 14.46 29.14
CA ALA A 164 -1.39 14.64 28.16
C ALA A 164 -2.05 13.31 27.76
N VAL A 165 -1.27 12.23 27.67
CA VAL A 165 -1.76 10.85 27.45
C VAL A 165 -2.56 10.36 28.65
N ILE A 166 -2.05 10.54 29.87
CA ILE A 166 -2.74 10.19 31.13
C ILE A 166 -4.03 10.99 31.30
N ALA A 167 -4.02 12.28 30.96
CA ALA A 167 -5.20 13.15 30.93
C ALA A 167 -6.17 12.85 29.76
N ARG A 168 -5.91 11.81 28.95
CA ARG A 168 -6.68 11.40 27.76
C ARG A 168 -6.83 12.45 26.66
N LYS A 169 -5.99 13.50 26.67
CA LYS A 169 -6.05 14.61 25.70
C LYS A 169 -5.52 14.26 24.31
N SER A 170 -4.88 13.11 24.12
CA SER A 170 -4.32 12.69 22.83
C SER A 170 -5.33 12.73 21.68
N LEU A 171 -6.61 12.43 21.93
CA LEU A 171 -7.66 12.48 20.90
C LEU A 171 -8.03 13.93 20.52
N GLU A 172 -8.05 14.85 21.48
CA GLU A 172 -8.27 16.29 21.26
C GLU A 172 -7.12 16.90 20.46
N ILE A 173 -5.87 16.56 20.82
CA ILE A 173 -4.65 17.02 20.14
C ILE A 173 -4.64 16.54 18.68
N LYS A 174 -4.94 15.27 18.43
CA LYS A 174 -5.06 14.72 17.06
C LYS A 174 -6.17 15.40 16.26
N LYS A 175 -7.34 15.61 16.85
CA LYS A 175 -8.44 16.32 16.17
C LYS A 175 -7.99 17.71 15.72
N LYS A 176 -7.25 18.43 16.56
CA LYS A 176 -6.70 19.76 16.24
C LYS A 176 -5.56 19.76 15.22
N ILE A 177 -4.78 18.67 15.11
CA ILE A 177 -3.80 18.47 14.01
C ILE A 177 -4.54 18.30 12.67
N LEU A 178 -5.59 17.47 12.64
CA LEU A 178 -6.42 17.26 11.45
C LEU A 178 -7.19 18.55 11.06
N GLU A 179 -7.75 19.28 12.03
CA GLU A 179 -8.39 20.59 11.84
C GLU A 179 -7.43 21.69 11.35
N ALA A 180 -6.11 21.49 11.49
CA ALA A 180 -5.10 22.39 10.96
C ALA A 180 -4.69 22.07 9.50
N GLY A 181 -5.27 21.04 8.88
CA GLY A 181 -4.97 20.63 7.49
C GLY A 181 -3.74 19.73 7.33
N PHE A 182 -3.34 19.01 8.40
CA PHE A 182 -2.23 18.06 8.39
C PHE A 182 -2.72 16.62 8.51
N VAL A 183 -2.03 15.68 7.87
CA VAL A 183 -2.38 14.25 7.85
C VAL A 183 -1.46 13.50 8.81
N ILE A 184 -2.02 12.58 9.60
CA ILE A 184 -1.24 11.69 10.47
C ILE A 184 -0.96 10.39 9.69
N GLU A 185 0.31 10.17 9.36
CA GLU A 185 0.79 9.09 8.48
C GLU A 185 0.99 7.78 9.25
N ILE A 186 1.57 7.86 10.46
CA ILE A 186 1.71 6.72 11.38
C ILE A 186 1.72 7.19 12.83
N GLU A 187 1.26 6.33 13.74
CA GLU A 187 1.30 6.57 15.19
C GLU A 187 1.92 5.39 15.96
N ASP A 188 2.63 5.70 17.04
CA ASP A 188 3.10 4.73 18.03
C ASP A 188 2.80 5.23 19.46
N LYS A 189 2.61 4.30 20.40
CA LYS A 189 2.37 4.56 21.82
C LYS A 189 3.37 3.77 22.63
N ARG A 190 4.50 4.39 22.99
CA ARG A 190 5.55 3.74 23.77
C ARG A 190 6.13 4.63 24.86
N VAL A 191 6.72 3.97 25.84
CA VAL A 191 7.63 4.61 26.79
C VAL A 191 8.94 4.87 26.05
N LEU A 192 9.46 6.10 26.13
CA LEU A 192 10.69 6.47 25.45
C LEU A 192 11.91 5.96 26.22
N THR A 193 12.97 5.57 25.51
CA THR A 193 14.27 5.29 26.16
C THR A 193 15.00 6.59 26.48
N GLU A 194 15.85 6.58 27.51
CA GLU A 194 16.65 7.75 27.91
C GLU A 194 17.42 8.37 26.73
N GLN A 195 18.01 7.52 25.88
CA GLN A 195 18.70 7.94 24.66
C GLN A 195 17.74 8.64 23.67
N GLN A 196 16.54 8.08 23.41
CA GLN A 196 15.55 8.69 22.52
C GLN A 196 15.10 10.07 23.03
N VAL A 197 14.92 10.24 24.34
CA VAL A 197 14.59 11.55 24.93
C VAL A 197 15.76 12.52 24.79
N ARG A 198 16.99 12.11 25.13
CA ARG A 198 18.19 12.98 25.00
C ARG A 198 18.50 13.36 23.56
N ASP A 199 18.23 12.48 22.59
CA ASP A 199 18.37 12.77 21.16
C ASP A 199 17.32 13.80 20.67
N PHE A 200 16.04 13.57 21.00
CA PHE A 200 14.93 14.45 20.56
C PHE A 200 14.96 15.82 21.24
N TYR A 201 15.16 15.85 22.56
CA TYR A 201 15.16 17.07 23.38
C TYR A 201 16.56 17.68 23.57
N SER A 202 17.50 17.37 22.68
CA SER A 202 18.87 17.86 22.72
C SER A 202 18.97 19.40 22.77
N GLN A 203 18.00 20.12 22.22
CA GLN A 203 17.92 21.59 22.26
C GLN A 203 17.69 22.19 23.66
N ILE A 204 17.17 21.40 24.61
CA ILE A 204 16.93 21.83 26.00
C ILE A 204 17.85 21.13 27.02
N ALA A 205 18.89 20.44 26.56
CA ALA A 205 19.80 19.66 27.41
C ALA A 205 20.61 20.51 28.41
N ASP A 206 20.79 21.81 28.14
CA ASP A 206 21.47 22.76 29.05
C ASP A 206 20.56 23.29 30.19
N GLN A 207 19.29 22.87 30.27
CA GLN A 207 18.38 23.29 31.34
C GLN A 207 18.68 22.55 32.66
N PRO A 208 18.59 23.22 33.82
CA PRO A 208 18.93 22.61 35.11
C PRO A 208 17.99 21.45 35.48
N ASP A 209 16.74 21.50 35.03
CA ASP A 209 15.69 20.53 35.33
C ASP A 209 15.62 19.40 34.27
N PHE A 210 16.59 19.35 33.32
CA PHE A 210 16.55 18.42 32.19
C PHE A 210 16.60 16.95 32.60
N GLU A 211 17.35 16.60 33.65
CA GLU A 211 17.41 15.22 34.15
C GLU A 211 16.06 14.74 34.72
N ASP A 212 15.33 15.62 35.43
CA ASP A 212 13.98 15.33 35.92
C ASP A 212 12.96 15.26 34.77
N PHE A 213 13.14 16.07 33.72
CA PHE A 213 12.34 16.00 32.49
C PHE A 213 12.59 14.69 31.71
N VAL A 214 13.85 14.26 31.58
CA VAL A 214 14.20 12.96 30.99
C VAL A 214 13.55 11.84 31.78
N LEU A 215 13.68 11.84 33.12
CA LEU A 215 13.06 10.87 34.01
C LEU A 215 11.52 10.84 33.89
N PHE A 216 10.88 11.99 33.70
CA PHE A 216 9.44 12.10 33.44
C PHE A 216 9.04 11.43 32.11
N MET A 217 9.76 11.74 31.02
CA MET A 217 9.47 11.17 29.69
C MET A 217 9.77 9.67 29.60
N THR A 218 10.76 9.16 30.35
CA THR A 218 11.08 7.71 30.39
C THR A 218 10.22 6.89 31.35
N ASN A 219 9.44 7.53 32.25
CA ASN A 219 8.54 6.82 33.17
C ASN A 219 7.09 6.77 32.69
N GLY A 220 6.77 7.41 31.55
CA GLY A 220 5.41 7.58 31.07
C GLY A 220 5.20 7.14 29.62
N LEU A 221 3.97 6.78 29.28
CA LEU A 221 3.57 6.42 27.92
C LEU A 221 3.43 7.69 27.07
N SER A 222 4.33 7.88 26.11
CA SER A 222 4.24 8.98 25.13
C SER A 222 3.48 8.51 23.88
N HIS A 223 2.94 9.46 23.12
CA HIS A 223 2.30 9.20 21.81
C HIS A 223 3.13 9.88 20.72
N ILE A 224 3.71 9.10 19.81
CA ILE A 224 4.57 9.59 18.72
C ILE A 224 3.73 9.58 17.44
N LEU A 225 3.72 10.68 16.70
CA LEU A 225 3.00 10.83 15.43
C LEU A 225 3.98 11.29 14.35
N VAL A 226 4.01 10.63 13.20
CA VAL A 226 4.56 11.23 11.97
C VAL A 226 3.41 11.91 11.25
N ILE A 227 3.63 13.15 10.85
CA ILE A 227 2.62 14.05 10.30
C ILE A 227 3.14 14.57 8.96
N SER A 228 2.30 14.65 7.94
CA SER A 228 2.60 15.33 6.69
C SER A 228 1.73 16.55 6.48
N GLN A 229 2.23 17.50 5.68
CA GLN A 229 1.36 18.54 5.12
C GLN A 229 0.35 17.89 4.16
N GLY A 230 -0.94 18.21 4.33
CA GLY A 230 -1.98 17.70 3.42
C GLY A 230 -1.79 18.24 2.01
N ASN A 231 -1.67 17.33 1.03
CA ASN A 231 -1.71 17.68 -0.39
C ASN A 231 -3.09 18.26 -0.76
N GLU A 232 -3.12 19.16 -1.75
CA GLU A 232 -4.36 19.68 -2.35
C GLU A 232 -5.01 18.67 -3.32
N GLU A 233 -5.10 17.40 -2.88
CA GLU A 233 -5.71 16.27 -3.61
C GLU A 233 -6.77 15.56 -2.76
N GLN A 234 -7.76 16.33 -2.30
CA GLN A 234 -9.08 15.79 -2.01
C GLN A 234 -10.05 16.35 -3.06
N PRO A 235 -10.79 15.50 -3.81
CA PRO A 235 -11.90 15.98 -4.61
C PRO A 235 -12.95 16.56 -3.66
N ALA A 236 -13.16 17.88 -3.71
CA ALA A 236 -14.15 18.53 -2.87
C ALA A 236 -15.55 18.00 -3.22
N TRP A 237 -16.19 17.32 -2.26
CA TRP A 237 -17.58 16.91 -2.41
C TRP A 237 -18.46 18.15 -2.18
N GLU A 238 -19.20 18.56 -3.20
CA GLU A 238 -20.07 19.74 -3.15
C GLU A 238 -21.31 19.48 -2.28
N GLU A 239 -21.21 19.72 -0.96
CA GLU A 239 -22.38 19.88 -0.08
C GLU A 239 -23.16 21.15 -0.48
N THR A 240 -24.00 21.00 -1.50
CA THR A 240 -24.87 22.05 -2.05
C THR A 240 -26.25 22.03 -1.38
N GLU A 241 -26.38 22.71 -0.23
CA GLU A 241 -27.69 23.13 0.27
C GLU A 241 -27.98 24.61 -0.09
N PRO A 242 -29.03 24.90 -0.88
CA PRO A 242 -29.39 26.26 -1.27
C PRO A 242 -30.40 26.89 -0.31
N ASN A 243 -30.21 28.17 0.06
CA ASN A 243 -31.26 29.02 0.65
C ASN A 243 -30.90 30.52 0.50
N PRO A 244 -31.86 31.47 0.61
CA PRO A 244 -32.32 32.11 -0.61
C PRO A 244 -32.28 33.65 -0.60
N GLU A 245 -32.54 34.20 -1.79
CA GLU A 245 -33.11 35.53 -2.09
C GLU A 245 -33.09 36.61 -1.00
N THR A 246 -32.34 37.69 -1.23
CA THR A 246 -32.85 39.03 -0.89
C THR A 246 -32.39 40.11 -1.89
N GLU A 247 -33.38 40.83 -2.41
CA GLU A 247 -33.33 42.06 -3.20
C GLU A 247 -32.66 43.26 -2.46
N THR A 248 -32.25 44.41 -3.05
CA THR A 248 -32.15 44.93 -4.44
C THR A 248 -31.25 46.20 -4.50
N LYS A 249 -30.87 46.63 -5.73
CA LYS A 249 -30.67 48.05 -6.20
C LYS A 249 -29.34 48.78 -5.80
N VAL A 250 -28.54 49.33 -6.75
CA VAL A 250 -28.73 50.51 -7.68
C VAL A 250 -28.52 51.83 -6.91
N ASP A 251 -27.59 52.75 -7.24
CA ASP A 251 -26.57 52.87 -8.32
C ASP A 251 -25.15 53.16 -7.68
N GLU A 252 -24.08 53.77 -8.23
CA GLU A 252 -23.79 54.65 -9.39
C GLU A 252 -22.28 54.56 -9.79
N ASP A 253 -21.83 55.32 -10.81
CA ASP A 253 -20.49 55.29 -11.45
C ASP A 253 -19.27 55.42 -10.52
N HIS A 254 -18.20 54.64 -10.78
CA HIS A 254 -16.80 55.11 -10.79
C HIS A 254 -15.88 54.17 -11.60
N HIS A 255 -15.24 54.67 -12.66
CA HIS A 255 -14.23 53.93 -13.43
C HIS A 255 -12.89 53.84 -12.69
N HIS A 256 -12.57 52.66 -12.15
CA HIS A 256 -11.21 52.26 -11.84
C HIS A 256 -10.93 50.84 -12.35
N GLU A 257 -9.73 50.63 -12.90
CA GLU A 257 -9.28 49.31 -13.32
C GLU A 257 -9.03 48.42 -12.09
N VAL A 258 -9.98 47.54 -11.79
CA VAL A 258 -9.83 46.55 -10.73
C VAL A 258 -8.94 45.43 -11.26
N ALA A 259 -7.67 45.43 -10.85
CA ALA A 259 -6.79 44.28 -10.99
C ALA A 259 -7.46 43.02 -10.40
N PRO A 260 -7.23 41.82 -10.96
CA PRO A 260 -7.88 40.59 -10.49
C PRO A 260 -7.67 40.43 -8.98
N PRO A 261 -8.69 39.95 -8.24
CA PRO A 261 -8.67 39.96 -6.79
C PRO A 261 -7.44 39.21 -6.30
N THR A 262 -6.56 39.93 -5.59
CA THR A 262 -5.38 39.33 -4.99
C THR A 262 -5.86 38.33 -3.96
N LEU A 263 -5.76 37.03 -4.31
CA LEU A 263 -5.90 35.94 -3.38
C LEU A 263 -5.12 36.30 -2.12
N ARG A 264 -5.84 36.52 -1.02
CA ARG A 264 -5.22 36.60 0.29
C ARG A 264 -4.59 35.24 0.51
N LYS A 265 -3.28 35.16 0.26
CA LYS A 265 -2.44 34.10 0.81
C LYS A 265 -2.54 34.24 2.32
N GLU A 266 -3.53 33.59 2.90
CA GLU A 266 -3.56 33.33 4.33
C GLU A 266 -2.23 32.68 4.64
N LYS A 267 -1.50 33.23 5.62
CA LYS A 267 -0.26 32.62 6.04
C LYS A 267 -0.60 31.25 6.59
N ARG A 268 -0.26 30.20 5.83
CA ARG A 268 -0.13 28.84 6.36
C ARG A 268 0.90 28.92 7.48
N TYR A 269 0.40 28.98 8.71
CA TYR A 269 1.22 28.94 9.92
C TYR A 269 1.90 27.58 10.01
N SER A 270 3.05 27.49 10.65
CA SER A 270 3.62 26.16 10.95
C SER A 270 2.70 25.41 11.91
N LEU A 271 2.80 24.07 11.93
CA LEU A 271 2.03 23.26 12.88
C LEU A 271 2.35 23.68 14.33
N GLN A 272 3.61 24.05 14.60
CA GLN A 272 4.04 24.65 15.85
C GLN A 272 3.31 25.98 16.15
N GLU A 273 3.31 26.96 15.24
CA GLU A 273 2.59 28.23 15.43
C GLU A 273 1.09 28.03 15.69
N TYR A 274 0.48 27.00 15.10
CA TYR A 274 -0.92 26.64 15.35
C TYR A 274 -1.12 26.04 16.75
N LEU A 275 -0.31 25.05 17.18
CA LEU A 275 -0.44 24.46 18.52
C LEU A 275 -0.08 25.43 19.65
N GLU A 276 0.85 26.36 19.43
CA GLU A 276 1.14 27.45 20.37
C GLU A 276 -0.07 28.37 20.59
N ARG A 277 -0.76 28.75 19.51
CA ARG A 277 -2.01 29.55 19.57
C ARG A 277 -3.17 28.82 20.26
N GLN A 278 -3.20 27.49 20.19
CA GLN A 278 -4.18 26.65 20.88
C GLN A 278 -3.79 26.32 22.33
N HIS A 279 -2.66 26.85 22.84
CA HIS A 279 -2.08 26.52 24.14
C HIS A 279 -1.75 25.03 24.35
N ILE A 280 -1.43 24.30 23.27
CA ILE A 280 -1.16 22.85 23.27
C ILE A 280 0.34 22.53 23.32
N SER A 281 1.22 23.48 23.00
CA SER A 281 2.69 23.29 23.05
C SER A 281 3.25 22.85 24.42
N GLN A 282 2.50 23.04 25.51
CA GLN A 282 2.86 22.46 26.81
C GLN A 282 2.72 20.92 26.85
N LEU A 283 1.78 20.37 26.08
CA LEU A 283 1.31 18.97 26.10
C LEU A 283 1.81 18.13 24.90
N CYS A 284 2.25 18.80 23.83
CA CYS A 284 2.67 18.19 22.58
C CYS A 284 3.80 19.03 21.97
N ASP A 285 4.99 18.45 21.84
CA ASP A 285 6.12 19.08 21.14
C ASP A 285 6.15 18.62 19.69
N ILE A 286 6.77 19.42 18.82
CA ILE A 286 6.94 19.11 17.39
C ILE A 286 8.40 19.30 17.00
N GLU A 287 8.91 18.43 16.14
CA GLU A 287 10.12 18.64 15.36
C GLU A 287 9.74 18.76 13.87
N ASP A 288 10.11 19.91 13.27
CA ASP A 288 9.86 20.29 11.88
C ASP A 288 11.16 20.33 11.03
N SER A 289 12.33 20.14 11.65
CA SER A 289 13.63 20.14 10.96
C SER A 289 13.83 18.86 10.14
N ILE A 290 13.83 18.96 8.80
CA ILE A 290 13.93 17.83 7.84
C ILE A 290 15.05 16.84 8.20
N ALA A 291 16.21 17.32 8.66
CA ALA A 291 17.34 16.48 9.04
C ALA A 291 17.08 15.69 10.34
N ASN A 292 16.44 16.31 11.33
CA ASN A 292 16.07 15.68 12.59
C ASN A 292 14.87 14.75 12.39
N VAL A 293 13.85 15.17 11.62
CA VAL A 293 12.70 14.35 11.25
C VAL A 293 13.14 13.07 10.56
N ASN A 294 14.05 13.11 9.59
CA ASN A 294 14.55 11.88 8.96
C ASN A 294 15.27 10.95 9.95
N LYS A 295 16.17 11.49 10.79
CA LYS A 295 16.83 10.73 11.87
C LYS A 295 15.81 10.10 12.83
N PHE A 296 14.77 10.84 13.18
CA PHE A 296 13.76 10.42 14.15
C PHE A 296 12.70 9.49 13.54
N ILE A 297 12.37 9.61 12.26
CA ILE A 297 11.61 8.59 11.51
C ILE A 297 12.38 7.27 11.58
N ASP A 298 13.67 7.25 11.21
CA ASP A 298 14.47 6.02 11.22
C ASP A 298 14.70 5.45 12.65
N MET A 299 14.59 6.29 13.70
CA MET A 299 14.71 5.89 15.11
C MET A 299 13.39 5.45 15.76
N PHE A 300 12.26 6.04 15.36
CA PHE A 300 10.94 5.73 15.90
C PHE A 300 10.22 4.64 15.09
N PHE A 301 10.38 4.68 13.76
CA PHE A 301 9.71 3.86 12.76
C PHE A 301 10.72 3.45 11.65
N PRO A 302 11.72 2.58 11.93
CA PRO A 302 12.74 2.18 10.94
C PRO A 302 12.13 1.61 9.64
N ASP A 303 10.99 0.94 9.75
CA ASP A 303 10.23 0.39 8.63
C ASP A 303 9.28 1.39 7.96
N PHE A 304 9.29 2.70 8.30
CA PHE A 304 8.39 3.68 7.67
C PHE A 304 8.62 3.78 6.16
N LYS A 305 9.89 3.76 5.73
CA LYS A 305 10.29 3.84 4.32
C LYS A 305 9.98 2.55 3.55
N SER A 306 10.05 1.38 4.19
CA SER A 306 9.62 0.11 3.58
C SER A 306 8.09 0.00 3.54
N MET A 307 7.38 0.38 4.62
CA MET A 307 5.91 0.38 4.66
C MET A 307 5.28 1.38 3.68
N LYS A 308 5.88 2.57 3.45
CA LYS A 308 5.40 3.49 2.40
C LYS A 308 5.56 2.90 0.99
N ASN A 309 6.55 2.02 0.80
CA ASN A 309 6.81 1.35 -0.47
C ASN A 309 6.01 0.04 -0.68
N LEU A 310 5.29 -0.47 0.33
CA LEU A 310 4.41 -1.64 0.21
C LEU A 310 3.16 -1.30 -0.60
N LYS A 311 3.30 -1.27 -1.92
CA LYS A 311 2.20 -1.00 -2.85
C LYS A 311 1.39 -2.28 -3.04
N LEU A 312 0.42 -2.48 -2.14
CA LEU A 312 -0.52 -3.61 -2.17
C LEU A 312 -1.45 -3.55 -3.39
N GLU A 313 -0.96 -4.09 -4.50
CA GLU A 313 -1.61 -4.13 -5.80
C GLU A 313 -2.64 -5.26 -5.90
N LYS A 314 -3.73 -4.98 -6.63
CA LYS A 314 -4.79 -5.94 -6.94
C LYS A 314 -4.79 -6.22 -8.43
N ILE A 315 -4.76 -7.49 -8.81
CA ILE A 315 -4.86 -7.93 -10.21
C ILE A 315 -5.98 -8.94 -10.40
N LEU A 316 -6.57 -8.98 -11.60
CA LEU A 316 -7.30 -10.16 -12.03
C LEU A 316 -6.30 -11.23 -12.43
N ALA A 317 -6.51 -12.45 -11.95
CA ALA A 317 -5.94 -13.66 -12.51
C ALA A 317 -7.09 -14.58 -12.94
N LEU A 318 -6.91 -15.32 -14.03
CA LEU A 318 -7.94 -16.21 -14.57
C LEU A 318 -7.34 -17.56 -14.97
N LEU A 319 -7.89 -18.65 -14.43
CA LEU A 319 -7.60 -20.01 -14.90
C LEU A 319 -8.59 -20.32 -16.03
N ARG A 320 -8.08 -20.59 -17.23
CA ARG A 320 -8.90 -21.00 -18.39
C ARG A 320 -9.62 -22.36 -18.12
N PRO A 321 -10.71 -22.70 -18.84
CA PRO A 321 -11.60 -23.79 -18.44
C PRO A 321 -10.95 -25.17 -18.34
N ASP A 322 -9.98 -25.48 -19.21
CA ASP A 322 -9.23 -26.74 -19.19
C ASP A 322 -8.44 -26.89 -17.88
N LEU A 323 -7.73 -25.82 -17.46
CA LEU A 323 -6.91 -25.80 -16.25
C LEU A 323 -7.76 -25.82 -14.97
N PHE A 324 -8.89 -25.11 -14.96
CA PHE A 324 -9.82 -25.11 -13.83
C PHE A 324 -10.40 -26.50 -13.54
N GLN A 325 -10.67 -27.29 -14.59
CA GLN A 325 -11.23 -28.64 -14.42
C GLN A 325 -10.20 -29.65 -13.88
N GLU A 326 -8.95 -29.62 -14.37
CA GLU A 326 -7.97 -30.66 -14.02
C GLU A 326 -7.10 -30.37 -12.79
N LYS A 327 -6.58 -29.15 -12.64
CA LYS A 327 -5.41 -28.88 -11.76
C LYS A 327 -5.56 -27.67 -10.83
N LYS A 328 -6.78 -27.15 -10.64
CA LYS A 328 -7.03 -25.91 -9.87
C LYS A 328 -6.39 -25.88 -8.47
N GLU A 329 -6.42 -26.99 -7.72
CA GLU A 329 -5.87 -27.03 -6.36
C GLU A 329 -4.34 -26.82 -6.34
N ASN A 330 -3.63 -27.33 -7.36
CA ASN A 330 -2.18 -27.14 -7.46
C ASN A 330 -1.84 -25.67 -7.73
N VAL A 331 -2.63 -25.00 -8.59
CA VAL A 331 -2.48 -23.57 -8.87
C VAL A 331 -2.77 -22.73 -7.62
N LEU A 332 -3.85 -23.05 -6.89
CA LEU A 332 -4.20 -22.35 -5.65
C LEU A 332 -3.15 -22.55 -4.55
N GLY A 333 -2.54 -23.73 -4.46
CA GLY A 333 -1.38 -24.00 -3.60
C GLY A 333 -0.19 -23.12 -3.94
N ILE A 334 0.23 -23.09 -5.21
CA ILE A 334 1.36 -22.25 -5.67
C ILE A 334 1.09 -20.76 -5.42
N ILE A 335 -0.12 -20.27 -5.68
CA ILE A 335 -0.53 -18.88 -5.39
C ILE A 335 -0.34 -18.56 -3.90
N HIS A 336 -0.72 -19.46 -3.01
CA HIS A 336 -0.55 -19.30 -1.56
C HIS A 336 0.92 -19.37 -1.13
N ASP A 337 1.67 -20.36 -1.61
CA ASP A 337 3.06 -20.62 -1.20
C ASP A 337 4.03 -19.55 -1.71
N GLU A 338 3.75 -18.97 -2.88
CA GLU A 338 4.43 -17.77 -3.39
C GLU A 338 4.14 -16.51 -2.56
N GLY A 339 3.06 -16.51 -1.75
CA GLY A 339 2.69 -15.39 -0.86
C GLY A 339 1.60 -14.45 -1.39
N PHE A 340 0.82 -14.82 -2.41
CA PHE A 340 -0.33 -14.03 -2.85
C PHE A 340 -1.54 -14.27 -1.94
N LYS A 341 -2.23 -13.19 -1.55
CA LYS A 341 -3.51 -13.27 -0.85
C LYS A 341 -4.67 -13.22 -1.84
N ILE A 342 -5.36 -14.35 -2.03
CA ILE A 342 -6.62 -14.39 -2.78
C ILE A 342 -7.68 -13.59 -2.00
N LEU A 343 -8.12 -12.45 -2.53
CA LEU A 343 -9.21 -11.65 -1.95
C LEU A 343 -10.57 -12.17 -2.36
N MET A 344 -10.69 -12.63 -3.61
CA MET A 344 -11.94 -13.08 -4.22
C MET A 344 -11.67 -14.20 -5.20
N GLN A 345 -12.61 -15.13 -5.31
CA GLN A 345 -12.60 -16.17 -6.34
C GLN A 345 -14.04 -16.46 -6.80
N ARG A 346 -14.25 -16.62 -8.11
CA ARG A 346 -15.57 -16.88 -8.69
C ARG A 346 -15.45 -17.71 -9.98
N PRO A 347 -16.10 -18.89 -10.07
CA PRO A 347 -16.30 -19.56 -11.34
C PRO A 347 -17.21 -18.69 -12.23
N ILE A 348 -16.76 -18.40 -13.44
CA ILE A 348 -17.50 -17.62 -14.46
C ILE A 348 -17.53 -18.40 -15.77
N VAL A 349 -18.66 -18.38 -16.47
CA VAL A 349 -18.73 -18.84 -17.87
C VAL A 349 -18.68 -17.58 -18.71
N LEU A 350 -17.70 -17.49 -19.61
CA LEU A 350 -17.46 -16.28 -20.38
C LEU A 350 -18.43 -16.15 -21.54
N SER A 351 -18.83 -14.92 -21.86
CA SER A 351 -19.45 -14.58 -23.14
C SER A 351 -18.42 -14.62 -24.28
N GLU A 352 -18.91 -14.59 -25.53
CA GLU A 352 -18.03 -14.54 -26.70
C GLU A 352 -17.21 -13.24 -26.75
N GLU A 353 -17.82 -12.10 -26.39
CA GLU A 353 -17.20 -10.77 -26.31
C GLU A 353 -16.18 -10.66 -25.16
N GLU A 354 -16.51 -11.23 -24.00
CA GLU A 354 -15.59 -11.33 -22.85
C GLU A 354 -14.37 -12.18 -23.21
N ALA A 355 -14.60 -13.35 -23.84
CA ALA A 355 -13.54 -14.24 -24.29
C ALA A 355 -12.66 -13.59 -25.35
N GLN A 356 -13.24 -12.87 -26.33
CA GLN A 356 -12.48 -12.13 -27.35
C GLN A 356 -11.60 -11.05 -26.71
N THR A 357 -12.15 -10.28 -25.75
CA THR A 357 -11.42 -9.23 -25.03
C THR A 357 -10.23 -9.80 -24.26
N LEU A 358 -10.42 -10.87 -23.49
CA LEU A 358 -9.38 -11.56 -22.71
C LEU A 358 -8.39 -12.39 -23.56
N CYS A 359 -8.66 -12.58 -24.86
CA CYS A 359 -7.80 -13.32 -25.78
C CYS A 359 -7.25 -12.45 -26.92
N LYS A 360 -7.40 -11.13 -26.85
CA LYS A 360 -7.07 -10.20 -27.94
C LYS A 360 -5.62 -10.28 -28.44
N GLU A 361 -4.68 -10.67 -27.58
CA GLU A 361 -3.29 -10.93 -27.96
C GLU A 361 -3.14 -12.05 -29.03
N TYR A 362 -4.14 -12.91 -29.22
CA TYR A 362 -4.18 -13.98 -30.22
C TYR A 362 -5.12 -13.70 -31.41
N GLU A 363 -5.68 -12.49 -31.56
CA GLU A 363 -6.70 -12.15 -32.57
C GLU A 363 -6.28 -12.47 -34.03
N ASN A 364 -4.97 -12.54 -34.30
CA ASN A 364 -4.40 -12.81 -35.63
C ASN A 364 -3.89 -14.26 -35.80
N GLU A 365 -4.15 -15.16 -34.85
CA GLU A 365 -3.62 -16.53 -34.84
C GLU A 365 -4.65 -17.54 -35.40
N ASP A 366 -4.20 -18.53 -36.19
CA ASP A 366 -5.06 -19.54 -36.85
C ASP A 366 -5.95 -20.36 -35.89
N TYR A 367 -5.63 -20.38 -34.60
CA TYR A 367 -6.39 -21.09 -33.55
C TYR A 367 -7.33 -20.19 -32.73
N PHE A 368 -7.44 -18.88 -33.02
CA PHE A 368 -8.23 -17.93 -32.23
C PHE A 368 -9.70 -18.36 -32.07
N GLU A 369 -10.39 -18.69 -33.18
CA GLU A 369 -11.77 -19.21 -33.17
C GLU A 369 -11.95 -20.44 -32.25
N ASN A 370 -10.97 -21.35 -32.26
CA ASN A 370 -11.00 -22.55 -31.43
C ASN A 370 -10.68 -22.25 -29.96
N LEU A 371 -9.88 -21.22 -29.69
CA LEU A 371 -9.64 -20.69 -28.35
C LEU A 371 -10.90 -20.03 -27.78
N ILE A 372 -11.54 -19.11 -28.51
CA ILE A 372 -12.80 -18.46 -28.07
C ILE A 372 -13.87 -19.51 -27.77
N LYS A 373 -14.04 -20.48 -28.67
CA LYS A 373 -14.94 -21.62 -28.48
C LYS A 373 -14.61 -22.46 -27.24
N LYS A 374 -13.34 -22.63 -26.87
CA LYS A 374 -12.93 -23.29 -25.62
C LYS A 374 -13.26 -22.42 -24.39
N MET A 375 -12.94 -21.12 -24.43
CA MET A 375 -13.18 -20.18 -23.33
C MET A 375 -14.66 -20.05 -22.96
N THR A 376 -15.56 -20.14 -23.94
CA THR A 376 -17.02 -20.12 -23.74
C THR A 376 -17.62 -21.51 -23.45
N SER A 377 -16.90 -22.61 -23.70
CA SER A 377 -17.45 -23.97 -23.54
C SER A 377 -17.63 -24.45 -22.10
N GLY A 378 -17.06 -23.75 -21.11
CA GLY A 378 -17.09 -24.16 -19.72
C GLY A 378 -16.65 -23.06 -18.75
N PRO A 379 -16.75 -23.30 -17.43
CA PRO A 379 -16.37 -22.31 -16.43
C PRO A 379 -14.86 -22.10 -16.39
N SER A 380 -14.44 -20.83 -16.44
CA SER A 380 -13.12 -20.36 -15.99
C SER A 380 -13.18 -20.01 -14.50
N LEU A 381 -12.04 -19.99 -13.80
CA LEU A 381 -11.98 -19.47 -12.42
C LEU A 381 -11.30 -18.10 -12.41
N ALA A 382 -12.08 -17.06 -12.18
CA ALA A 382 -11.57 -15.73 -11.92
C ALA A 382 -11.11 -15.63 -10.45
N LEU A 383 -9.96 -15.03 -10.23
CA LEU A 383 -9.31 -14.76 -8.94
C LEU A 383 -8.93 -13.28 -8.88
N VAL A 384 -9.03 -12.67 -7.71
CA VAL A 384 -8.41 -11.36 -7.46
C VAL A 384 -7.31 -11.53 -6.43
N LEU A 385 -6.07 -11.31 -6.87
CA LEU A 385 -4.86 -11.52 -6.09
C LEU A 385 -4.37 -10.19 -5.51
N LEU A 386 -3.98 -10.20 -4.23
CA LEU A 386 -3.35 -9.07 -3.53
C LEU A 386 -1.94 -9.47 -3.07
N ARG A 387 -0.96 -8.63 -3.39
CA ARG A 387 0.45 -8.75 -2.99
C ARG A 387 1.09 -7.36 -3.06
N ASP A 388 2.24 -7.17 -2.43
CA ASP A 388 3.16 -6.12 -2.83
C ASP A 388 3.74 -6.45 -4.23
N ASN A 389 3.83 -5.46 -5.12
CA ASN A 389 4.27 -5.63 -6.53
C ASN A 389 3.55 -6.81 -7.26
N CYS A 390 2.24 -6.91 -7.05
CA CYS A 390 1.42 -8.07 -7.43
C CYS A 390 1.45 -8.35 -8.94
N LEU A 391 1.39 -7.30 -9.76
CA LEU A 391 1.33 -7.41 -11.21
C LEU A 391 2.60 -8.06 -11.79
N GLN A 392 3.76 -7.56 -11.38
CA GLN A 392 5.04 -8.03 -11.90
C GLN A 392 5.34 -9.46 -11.44
N HIS A 393 5.18 -9.75 -10.14
CA HIS A 393 5.43 -11.10 -9.61
C HIS A 393 4.51 -12.13 -10.26
N TRP A 394 3.24 -11.79 -10.53
CA TRP A 394 2.34 -12.70 -11.24
C TRP A 394 2.77 -12.95 -12.69
N LYS A 395 3.16 -11.90 -13.44
CA LYS A 395 3.66 -12.05 -14.82
C LYS A 395 4.94 -12.89 -14.89
N GLU A 396 5.86 -12.72 -13.96
CA GLU A 396 7.10 -13.53 -13.86
C GLU A 396 6.79 -15.00 -13.54
N LEU A 397 5.88 -15.26 -12.58
CA LEU A 397 5.46 -16.59 -12.18
C LEU A 397 4.73 -17.34 -13.32
N ILE A 398 3.74 -16.70 -13.97
CA ILE A 398 2.99 -17.37 -15.05
C ILE A 398 3.83 -17.51 -16.32
N GLY A 399 4.74 -16.59 -16.60
CA GLY A 399 5.56 -16.60 -17.81
C GLY A 399 4.82 -16.21 -19.10
N PRO A 400 5.51 -16.23 -20.26
CA PRO A 400 5.00 -15.71 -21.52
C PRO A 400 3.67 -16.31 -21.99
N SER A 401 2.89 -15.51 -22.72
CA SER A 401 1.60 -15.85 -23.34
C SER A 401 1.61 -17.13 -24.18
N SER A 402 2.75 -17.49 -24.78
CA SER A 402 2.91 -18.73 -25.56
C SER A 402 3.85 -19.71 -24.87
N VAL A 403 3.43 -20.97 -24.83
CA VAL A 403 4.16 -22.11 -24.26
C VAL A 403 5.53 -22.31 -24.93
N GLU A 404 5.67 -21.98 -26.22
CA GLU A 404 6.95 -22.13 -26.94
C GLU A 404 7.96 -21.03 -26.56
N LYS A 405 7.48 -19.79 -26.39
CA LYS A 405 8.27 -18.68 -25.85
C LYS A 405 8.68 -19.01 -24.41
N ALA A 406 7.74 -19.46 -23.59
CA ALA A 406 7.97 -19.85 -22.19
C ALA A 406 9.02 -20.98 -22.06
N LYS A 407 8.92 -22.06 -22.84
CA LYS A 407 9.93 -23.15 -22.87
C LYS A 407 11.35 -22.67 -23.22
N THR A 408 11.47 -21.55 -23.93
CA THR A 408 12.76 -21.02 -24.40
C THR A 408 13.36 -19.98 -23.44
N SER A 409 12.52 -19.21 -22.72
CA SER A 409 12.98 -18.14 -21.81
C SER A 409 12.86 -18.46 -20.32
N LEU A 410 11.79 -19.14 -19.91
CA LEU A 410 11.43 -19.45 -18.52
C LEU A 410 10.84 -20.87 -18.43
N PRO A 411 11.66 -21.94 -18.56
CA PRO A 411 11.18 -23.32 -18.64
C PRO A 411 10.49 -23.83 -17.36
N GLU A 412 10.70 -23.15 -16.23
CA GLU A 412 10.07 -23.47 -14.93
C GLU A 412 8.78 -22.67 -14.68
N SER A 413 8.38 -21.77 -15.58
CA SER A 413 7.16 -20.95 -15.44
C SER A 413 5.88 -21.78 -15.49
N LEU A 414 4.81 -21.27 -14.85
CA LEU A 414 3.55 -21.99 -14.75
C LEU A 414 2.89 -22.23 -16.12
N CYS A 415 3.15 -21.38 -17.14
CA CYS A 415 2.77 -21.62 -18.54
C CYS A 415 3.29 -22.97 -19.08
N VAL A 416 4.51 -23.36 -18.72
CA VAL A 416 5.11 -24.65 -19.14
C VAL A 416 4.58 -25.79 -18.28
N GLN A 417 4.50 -25.59 -16.95
CA GLN A 417 4.03 -26.61 -16.00
C GLN A 417 2.55 -27.01 -16.22
N PHE A 418 1.70 -26.04 -16.60
CA PHE A 418 0.26 -26.22 -16.81
C PHE A 418 -0.16 -26.17 -18.29
N ALA A 419 0.78 -26.34 -19.22
CA ALA A 419 0.48 -26.49 -20.64
C ALA A 419 -0.52 -27.63 -20.89
N VAL A 420 -1.48 -27.40 -21.80
CA VAL A 420 -2.53 -28.36 -22.19
C VAL A 420 -2.31 -28.76 -23.65
N GLU A 421 -2.47 -30.05 -23.96
CA GLU A 421 -2.30 -30.55 -25.32
C GLU A 421 -3.35 -29.93 -26.28
N GLY A 422 -2.89 -29.44 -27.43
CA GLY A 422 -3.74 -28.86 -28.46
C GLY A 422 -3.99 -27.35 -28.40
N LEU A 423 -3.38 -26.61 -27.46
CA LEU A 423 -3.29 -25.15 -27.50
C LEU A 423 -1.88 -24.64 -27.13
N PRO A 424 -1.23 -23.78 -27.93
CA PRO A 424 0.14 -23.30 -27.67
C PRO A 424 0.21 -22.10 -26.70
N ILE A 425 -0.86 -21.85 -25.91
CA ILE A 425 -1.04 -20.64 -25.09
C ILE A 425 -0.94 -20.91 -23.58
N ASN A 426 -0.67 -19.85 -22.82
CA ASN A 426 -0.73 -19.87 -21.36
C ASN A 426 -2.17 -20.13 -20.87
N GLN A 427 -2.33 -21.13 -20.00
CA GLN A 427 -3.60 -21.51 -19.39
C GLN A 427 -3.95 -20.67 -18.15
N LEU A 428 -2.97 -19.90 -17.66
CA LEU A 428 -3.16 -18.81 -16.72
C LEU A 428 -3.17 -17.49 -17.50
N TYR A 429 -4.05 -16.60 -17.10
CA TYR A 429 -4.08 -15.20 -17.53
C TYR A 429 -3.90 -14.29 -16.32
N GLY A 430 -3.33 -13.11 -16.56
CA GLY A 430 -3.30 -12.00 -15.61
C GLY A 430 -3.42 -10.68 -16.35
N SER A 431 -4.06 -9.70 -15.73
CA SER A 431 -4.24 -8.36 -16.30
C SER A 431 -2.92 -7.75 -16.80
N ASP A 432 -2.98 -6.97 -17.88
CA ASP A 432 -1.74 -6.43 -18.47
C ASP A 432 -1.16 -5.21 -17.74
N SER A 433 -2.01 -4.42 -17.09
CA SER A 433 -1.66 -3.24 -16.29
C SER A 433 -2.55 -3.14 -15.05
N LEU A 434 -2.21 -2.25 -14.11
CA LEU A 434 -3.07 -1.99 -12.93
C LEU A 434 -4.39 -1.31 -13.31
N GLU A 435 -4.41 -0.49 -14.36
CA GLU A 435 -5.64 0.15 -14.87
C GLU A 435 -6.55 -0.88 -15.55
N THR A 436 -5.95 -1.76 -16.36
CA THR A 436 -6.62 -2.94 -16.95
C THR A 436 -7.19 -3.82 -15.84
N ALA A 437 -6.39 -4.15 -14.82
CA ALA A 437 -6.81 -4.92 -13.66
C ALA A 437 -7.99 -4.29 -12.93
N GLU A 438 -7.98 -2.98 -12.67
CA GLU A 438 -9.10 -2.36 -11.97
C GLU A 438 -10.39 -2.42 -12.79
N LYS A 439 -10.33 -2.16 -14.11
CA LYS A 439 -11.49 -2.29 -15.02
C LYS A 439 -12.02 -3.73 -15.05
N GLU A 440 -11.13 -4.70 -15.22
CA GLU A 440 -11.47 -6.12 -15.27
C GLU A 440 -12.01 -6.65 -13.94
N ILE A 441 -11.42 -6.27 -12.81
CA ILE A 441 -11.91 -6.62 -11.47
C ILE A 441 -13.33 -6.05 -11.29
N ARG A 442 -13.54 -4.76 -11.58
CA ARG A 442 -14.87 -4.11 -11.51
C ARG A 442 -15.90 -4.80 -12.41
N TYR A 443 -15.50 -5.27 -13.59
CA TYR A 443 -16.37 -5.95 -14.55
C TYR A 443 -16.69 -7.41 -14.16
N PHE A 444 -15.69 -8.21 -13.76
CA PHE A 444 -15.85 -9.63 -13.43
C PHE A 444 -16.28 -9.90 -11.99
N PHE A 445 -16.34 -8.88 -11.12
CA PHE A 445 -16.81 -8.99 -9.72
C PHE A 445 -17.63 -7.75 -9.27
N PRO A 446 -18.63 -7.26 -10.03
CA PRO A 446 -19.25 -5.96 -9.76
C PRO A 446 -19.77 -5.84 -8.31
N PRO A 447 -19.57 -4.68 -7.64
CA PRO A 447 -19.89 -4.51 -6.23
C PRO A 447 -21.37 -4.76 -5.97
N GLN A 448 -21.67 -5.87 -5.28
CA GLN A 448 -23.03 -6.24 -4.92
C GLN A 448 -23.54 -5.32 -3.81
N GLN A 449 -24.85 -5.08 -3.81
CA GLN A 449 -25.54 -4.47 -2.68
C GLN A 449 -26.34 -5.54 -1.93
N THR A 450 -26.45 -5.41 -0.61
CA THR A 450 -27.36 -6.22 0.21
C THR A 450 -28.09 -5.36 1.23
N LEU A 451 -29.35 -5.70 1.51
CA LEU A 451 -30.07 -5.12 2.63
C LEU A 451 -29.51 -5.68 3.94
N ALA A 452 -29.19 -4.80 4.87
CA ALA A 452 -28.96 -5.12 6.27
C ALA A 452 -30.00 -4.43 7.15
N LEU A 453 -30.39 -5.10 8.23
CA LEU A 453 -31.37 -4.61 9.19
C LEU A 453 -30.88 -4.94 10.60
N ILE A 454 -30.73 -3.92 11.46
CA ILE A 454 -30.55 -4.10 12.91
C ILE A 454 -31.92 -3.92 13.57
N LYS A 455 -32.37 -4.94 14.32
CA LYS A 455 -33.66 -5.03 14.99
C LYS A 455 -33.72 -4.15 16.26
N PRO A 456 -34.91 -3.73 16.73
CA PRO A 456 -35.03 -2.67 17.74
C PRO A 456 -34.68 -3.10 19.18
N HIS A 457 -34.51 -4.39 19.44
CA HIS A 457 -34.05 -4.90 20.73
C HIS A 457 -32.53 -4.80 20.94
N VAL A 458 -31.77 -4.41 19.90
CA VAL A 458 -30.33 -4.17 19.98
C VAL A 458 -30.11 -2.79 20.59
N THR A 459 -29.34 -2.73 21.67
CA THR A 459 -29.03 -1.45 22.35
C THR A 459 -28.12 -0.56 21.50
N GLN A 460 -28.08 0.74 21.78
CA GLN A 460 -27.25 1.70 21.03
C GLN A 460 -25.74 1.33 21.07
N GLU A 461 -25.24 0.87 22.22
CA GLU A 461 -23.85 0.41 22.37
C GLU A 461 -23.54 -0.80 21.45
N GLN A 462 -24.43 -1.80 21.46
CA GLN A 462 -24.32 -2.98 20.58
C GLN A 462 -24.50 -2.62 19.10
N ARG A 463 -25.33 -1.63 18.79
CA ARG A 463 -25.52 -1.12 17.42
C ARG A 463 -24.23 -0.49 16.89
N GLU A 464 -23.53 0.30 17.70
CA GLU A 464 -22.23 0.89 17.35
C GLU A 464 -21.15 -0.20 17.17
N GLU A 465 -21.16 -1.25 18.00
CA GLU A 465 -20.27 -2.41 17.82
C GLU A 465 -20.56 -3.21 16.53
N ILE A 466 -21.84 -3.42 16.20
CA ILE A 466 -22.24 -4.06 14.92
C ILE A 466 -21.84 -3.19 13.72
N LEU A 467 -22.02 -1.88 13.78
CA LEU A 467 -21.57 -0.95 12.73
C LEU A 467 -20.05 -0.95 12.57
N LYS A 468 -19.30 -1.10 13.67
CA LYS A 468 -17.85 -1.31 13.65
C LYS A 468 -17.50 -2.64 12.96
N TYR A 469 -18.11 -3.76 13.33
CA TYR A 469 -17.87 -5.05 12.66
C TYR A 469 -18.22 -5.04 11.17
N ILE A 470 -19.26 -4.32 10.76
CA ILE A 470 -19.60 -4.13 9.33
C ILE A 470 -18.45 -3.43 8.59
N LYS A 471 -17.88 -2.36 9.17
CA LYS A 471 -16.73 -1.65 8.59
C LYS A 471 -15.45 -2.48 8.61
N GLU A 472 -15.13 -3.16 9.71
CA GLU A 472 -13.95 -4.04 9.85
C GLU A 472 -14.03 -5.26 8.92
N ALA A 473 -15.24 -5.78 8.65
CA ALA A 473 -15.48 -6.80 7.63
C ALA A 473 -15.42 -6.26 6.19
N GLY A 474 -15.08 -4.99 5.98
CA GLY A 474 -14.86 -4.39 4.66
C GLY A 474 -16.13 -4.16 3.85
N PHE A 475 -17.23 -3.76 4.49
CA PHE A 475 -18.43 -3.25 3.82
C PHE A 475 -18.45 -1.73 3.81
N GLU A 476 -18.91 -1.17 2.70
CA GLU A 476 -19.32 0.22 2.61
C GLU A 476 -20.81 0.34 2.97
N ILE A 477 -21.18 1.34 3.76
CA ILE A 477 -22.58 1.64 4.11
C ILE A 477 -23.02 2.80 3.21
N THR A 478 -23.59 2.49 2.04
CA THR A 478 -23.91 3.51 1.03
C THR A 478 -25.18 4.28 1.34
N GLN A 479 -26.14 3.67 2.05
CA GLN A 479 -27.30 4.35 2.62
C GLN A 479 -27.70 3.72 3.95
N MET A 480 -28.24 4.51 4.88
CA MET A 480 -28.86 4.02 6.10
C MET A 480 -30.01 4.91 6.55
N LYS A 481 -31.02 4.33 7.19
CA LYS A 481 -32.12 5.07 7.84
C LYS A 481 -32.72 4.30 9.02
N GLU A 482 -33.11 5.04 10.05
CA GLU A 482 -33.93 4.50 11.14
C GLU A 482 -35.42 4.63 10.81
N MET A 483 -36.19 3.57 11.06
CA MET A 483 -37.64 3.60 10.93
C MET A 483 -38.34 2.59 11.83
N LEU A 484 -39.59 2.88 12.18
CA LEU A 484 -40.51 1.87 12.72
C LEU A 484 -40.94 0.97 11.55
N LEU A 485 -40.72 -0.34 11.67
CA LEU A 485 -41.19 -1.31 10.68
C LEU A 485 -42.64 -1.68 10.98
N ASN A 486 -43.56 -0.86 10.45
CA ASN A 486 -44.98 -1.20 10.39
C ASN A 486 -45.25 -2.43 9.49
N GLU A 487 -46.47 -2.96 9.50
CA GLU A 487 -46.84 -4.16 8.72
C GLU A 487 -46.48 -4.04 7.23
N GLU A 488 -46.68 -2.87 6.62
CA GLU A 488 -46.35 -2.61 5.21
C GLU A 488 -44.83 -2.64 4.93
N ALA A 489 -44.02 -2.00 5.77
CA ALA A 489 -42.56 -2.00 5.62
C ALA A 489 -41.94 -3.36 5.98
N ALA A 490 -42.52 -4.07 6.95
CA ALA A 490 -42.11 -5.42 7.29
C ALA A 490 -42.47 -6.41 6.16
N ASP A 491 -43.64 -6.28 5.52
CA ASP A 491 -44.05 -7.11 4.38
C ASP A 491 -43.04 -7.08 3.23
N LYS A 492 -42.45 -5.91 2.93
CA LYS A 492 -41.43 -5.72 1.89
C LYS A 492 -40.12 -6.50 2.18
N ILE A 493 -39.77 -6.63 3.46
CA ILE A 493 -38.55 -7.33 3.92
C ILE A 493 -38.81 -8.83 4.14
N TYR A 494 -40.00 -9.19 4.62
CA TYR A 494 -40.33 -10.53 5.14
C TYR A 494 -41.39 -11.27 4.30
N SER A 495 -41.64 -10.82 3.07
CA SER A 495 -42.63 -11.38 2.12
C SER A 495 -42.67 -12.91 2.07
N LYS A 496 -41.50 -13.57 2.02
CA LYS A 496 -41.35 -15.03 2.00
C LYS A 496 -41.84 -15.77 3.25
N ILE A 497 -41.87 -15.10 4.40
CA ILE A 497 -42.38 -15.67 5.67
C ILE A 497 -43.78 -15.18 6.04
N LYS A 498 -44.38 -14.25 5.28
CA LYS A 498 -45.74 -13.72 5.54
C LYS A 498 -46.82 -14.82 5.69
N THR A 499 -46.61 -15.96 5.05
CA THR A 499 -47.52 -17.14 5.10
C THR A 499 -47.23 -18.11 6.26
N LYS A 500 -46.35 -17.75 7.21
CA LYS A 500 -46.00 -18.57 8.37
C LYS A 500 -46.71 -18.07 9.63
N ASP A 501 -47.11 -19.00 10.50
CA ASP A 501 -47.88 -18.70 11.71
C ASP A 501 -47.13 -17.72 12.65
N PHE A 502 -45.80 -17.86 12.75
CA PHE A 502 -44.91 -17.00 13.55
C PHE A 502 -44.67 -15.60 12.97
N TYR A 503 -45.23 -15.24 11.81
CA TYR A 503 -45.01 -13.92 11.21
C TYR A 503 -45.56 -12.79 12.10
N LYS A 504 -46.64 -13.04 12.83
CA LYS A 504 -47.23 -12.08 13.79
C LYS A 504 -46.26 -11.76 14.93
N ASP A 505 -45.58 -12.77 15.45
CA ASP A 505 -44.58 -12.63 16.51
C ASP A 505 -43.36 -11.83 16.03
N VAL A 506 -43.01 -11.95 14.73
CA VAL A 506 -41.99 -11.11 14.09
C VAL A 506 -42.46 -9.66 13.97
N LEU A 507 -43.71 -9.41 13.55
CA LEU A 507 -44.28 -8.05 13.47
C LEU A 507 -44.35 -7.37 14.84
N GLU A 508 -44.73 -8.09 15.90
CA GLU A 508 -44.76 -7.58 17.27
C GLU A 508 -43.35 -7.15 17.71
N VAL A 509 -42.34 -8.01 17.54
CA VAL A 509 -40.93 -7.70 17.87
C VAL A 509 -40.35 -6.56 17.03
N LEU A 510 -40.76 -6.38 15.78
CA LEU A 510 -40.33 -5.25 14.94
C LEU A 510 -41.04 -3.94 15.29
N SER A 511 -42.21 -4.01 15.94
CA SER A 511 -42.98 -2.86 16.42
C SER A 511 -42.49 -2.33 17.77
N GLU A 512 -41.58 -3.02 18.47
CA GLU A 512 -41.04 -2.62 19.78
C GLU A 512 -40.22 -1.32 19.74
N GLY A 513 -39.72 -0.89 18.57
CA GLY A 513 -38.93 0.34 18.44
C GLY A 513 -38.32 0.55 17.05
N LEU A 514 -37.38 1.50 16.96
CA LEU A 514 -36.72 1.87 15.71
C LEU A 514 -35.73 0.80 15.25
N SER A 515 -35.90 0.31 14.04
CA SER A 515 -34.92 -0.55 13.35
C SER A 515 -34.02 0.31 12.46
N LEU A 516 -32.72 -0.01 12.40
CA LEU A 516 -31.78 0.63 11.48
C LEU A 516 -31.69 -0.22 10.20
N VAL A 517 -32.21 0.31 9.09
CA VAL A 517 -32.15 -0.31 7.75
C VAL A 517 -30.96 0.28 7.00
N MET A 518 -30.18 -0.56 6.32
CA MET A 518 -28.95 -0.16 5.62
C MET A 518 -28.83 -0.85 4.26
N ILE A 519 -28.21 -0.17 3.31
CA ILE A 519 -27.64 -0.77 2.11
C ILE A 519 -26.15 -0.97 2.38
N LEU A 520 -25.70 -2.23 2.38
CA LEU A 520 -24.28 -2.57 2.47
C LEU A 520 -23.76 -2.92 1.07
N THR A 521 -22.75 -2.19 0.61
CA THR A 521 -22.10 -2.39 -0.69
C THR A 521 -20.77 -3.12 -0.51
N LYS A 522 -20.60 -4.24 -1.21
CA LYS A 522 -19.37 -5.05 -1.24
C LYS A 522 -19.42 -6.05 -2.39
N TRP A 523 -18.27 -6.32 -3.00
CA TRP A 523 -18.01 -7.33 -4.03
C TRP A 523 -18.71 -8.69 -3.85
N ASN A 524 -18.89 -9.18 -2.62
CA ASN A 524 -19.66 -10.38 -2.28
C ASN A 524 -20.73 -10.12 -1.20
N ALA A 525 -21.37 -8.95 -1.21
CA ALA A 525 -22.14 -8.41 -0.10
C ALA A 525 -23.14 -9.38 0.53
N VAL A 526 -23.98 -10.04 -0.28
CA VAL A 526 -25.00 -10.97 0.26
C VAL A 526 -24.34 -12.16 0.96
N SER A 527 -23.35 -12.79 0.34
CA SER A 527 -22.66 -13.97 0.88
C SER A 527 -21.84 -13.66 2.13
N ASP A 528 -21.14 -12.51 2.12
CA ASP A 528 -20.34 -12.07 3.25
C ASP A 528 -21.21 -11.59 4.42
N TRP A 529 -22.33 -10.91 4.15
CA TRP A 529 -23.23 -10.43 5.20
C TRP A 529 -23.93 -11.60 5.87
N ARG A 530 -24.34 -12.61 5.10
CA ARG A 530 -24.87 -13.87 5.64
C ARG A 530 -23.84 -14.62 6.49
N ARG A 531 -22.55 -14.59 6.14
CA ARG A 531 -21.46 -15.17 6.95
C ARG A 531 -21.24 -14.37 8.25
N LEU A 532 -21.23 -13.04 8.18
CA LEU A 532 -21.04 -12.15 9.35
C LEU A 532 -22.24 -12.19 10.32
N MET A 533 -23.46 -12.34 9.80
CA MET A 533 -24.65 -12.61 10.62
C MET A 533 -24.60 -14.00 11.26
N GLY A 534 -24.26 -15.05 10.51
CA GLY A 534 -24.33 -16.44 10.94
C GLY A 534 -25.75 -17.04 10.93
N PRO A 535 -25.92 -18.26 11.50
CA PRO A 535 -27.21 -18.98 11.56
C PRO A 535 -28.37 -18.17 12.15
N VAL A 536 -29.60 -18.51 11.78
CA VAL A 536 -30.79 -17.71 12.15
C VAL A 536 -31.12 -17.82 13.65
N ASP A 537 -30.85 -18.97 14.25
CA ASP A 537 -30.95 -19.19 15.69
C ASP A 537 -29.63 -18.75 16.39
N PRO A 538 -29.68 -17.87 17.40
CA PRO A 538 -28.50 -17.46 18.16
C PRO A 538 -27.74 -18.61 18.84
N ASP A 539 -28.40 -19.69 19.26
CA ASP A 539 -27.74 -20.81 19.95
C ASP A 539 -27.10 -21.79 18.95
N GLU A 540 -27.67 -21.93 17.75
CA GLU A 540 -26.98 -22.54 16.60
C GLU A 540 -25.76 -21.70 16.18
N ALA A 541 -25.90 -20.36 16.16
CA ALA A 541 -24.82 -19.46 15.82
C ALA A 541 -23.64 -19.55 16.80
N LYS A 542 -23.89 -19.59 18.12
CA LYS A 542 -22.84 -19.79 19.14
C LYS A 542 -22.06 -21.10 18.95
N LEU A 543 -22.67 -22.13 18.37
CA LEU A 543 -22.03 -23.42 18.13
C LEU A 543 -21.26 -23.47 16.79
N LEU A 544 -21.81 -22.90 15.72
CA LEU A 544 -21.25 -23.00 14.36
C LEU A 544 -20.41 -21.79 13.92
N SER A 545 -20.58 -20.64 14.57
CA SER A 545 -19.97 -19.36 14.19
C SER A 545 -19.98 -18.40 15.40
N PRO A 546 -19.22 -18.69 16.48
CA PRO A 546 -19.29 -17.93 17.74
C PRO A 546 -18.98 -16.43 17.61
N ASP A 547 -18.19 -16.06 16.60
CA ASP A 547 -17.83 -14.67 16.30
C ASP A 547 -18.90 -13.92 15.46
N SER A 548 -20.04 -14.55 15.15
CA SER A 548 -21.08 -13.93 14.34
C SER A 548 -21.96 -12.97 15.15
N ILE A 549 -22.53 -11.97 14.46
CA ILE A 549 -23.41 -10.97 15.09
C ILE A 549 -24.60 -11.63 15.80
N ARG A 550 -25.15 -12.73 15.26
CA ARG A 550 -26.25 -13.46 15.88
C ARG A 550 -25.82 -14.30 17.09
N ALA A 551 -24.59 -14.80 17.11
CA ALA A 551 -24.04 -15.51 18.26
C ALA A 551 -23.83 -14.57 19.46
N GLN A 552 -23.31 -13.37 19.21
CA GLN A 552 -22.95 -12.40 20.25
C GLN A 552 -24.15 -11.57 20.75
N PHE A 553 -24.98 -11.05 19.84
CA PHE A 553 -26.05 -10.09 20.18
C PHE A 553 -27.46 -10.71 20.11
N GLY A 554 -27.60 -11.95 19.64
CA GLY A 554 -28.88 -12.63 19.53
C GLY A 554 -29.37 -13.24 20.85
N THR A 555 -30.62 -12.95 21.21
CA THR A 555 -31.28 -13.43 22.44
C THR A 555 -32.34 -14.51 22.20
N SER A 556 -32.93 -14.58 21.01
CA SER A 556 -33.79 -15.69 20.56
C SER A 556 -33.92 -15.69 19.03
N VAL A 557 -34.55 -16.72 18.44
CA VAL A 557 -34.84 -16.78 16.99
C VAL A 557 -35.59 -15.54 16.48
N LEU A 558 -36.54 -15.02 17.27
CA LEU A 558 -37.26 -13.78 16.95
C LEU A 558 -36.38 -12.54 17.19
N LYS A 559 -35.64 -12.53 18.31
CA LYS A 559 -34.74 -11.44 18.73
C LYS A 559 -33.27 -11.79 18.47
N ASN A 560 -32.97 -12.05 17.19
CA ASN A 560 -31.66 -12.50 16.72
C ASN A 560 -30.77 -11.36 16.18
N ALA A 561 -30.83 -10.16 16.79
CA ALA A 561 -30.11 -8.93 16.43
C ALA A 561 -30.29 -8.38 14.99
N VAL A 562 -29.99 -9.17 13.96
CA VAL A 562 -29.82 -8.72 12.57
C VAL A 562 -30.50 -9.59 11.52
N HIS A 563 -30.89 -8.96 10.42
CA HIS A 563 -31.46 -9.59 9.22
C HIS A 563 -30.79 -9.05 7.94
N GLY A 564 -30.91 -9.82 6.87
CA GLY A 564 -30.48 -9.46 5.52
C GLY A 564 -30.84 -10.55 4.51
N SER A 565 -30.77 -10.18 3.23
CA SER A 565 -31.27 -10.97 2.10
C SER A 565 -30.64 -12.36 1.98
N SER A 566 -31.35 -13.28 1.34
CA SER A 566 -30.89 -14.66 1.05
C SER A 566 -30.14 -14.80 -0.27
N ASN A 567 -30.41 -13.92 -1.25
CA ASN A 567 -29.76 -13.89 -2.56
C ASN A 567 -29.76 -12.46 -3.15
N ILE A 568 -29.09 -12.28 -4.29
CA ILE A 568 -28.91 -10.97 -4.95
C ILE A 568 -30.25 -10.40 -5.47
N HIS A 569 -31.15 -11.23 -6.00
CA HIS A 569 -32.47 -10.78 -6.48
C HIS A 569 -33.29 -10.17 -5.34
N GLU A 570 -33.38 -10.85 -4.20
CA GLU A 570 -34.08 -10.35 -3.01
C GLU A 570 -33.39 -9.11 -2.42
N ALA A 571 -32.07 -9.00 -2.52
CA ALA A 571 -31.37 -7.78 -2.13
C ALA A 571 -31.83 -6.59 -2.99
N MET A 572 -31.76 -6.70 -4.32
CA MET A 572 -32.19 -5.63 -5.23
C MET A 572 -33.68 -5.31 -5.09
N GLU A 573 -34.53 -6.33 -5.01
CA GLU A 573 -35.98 -6.19 -4.85
C GLU A 573 -36.34 -5.43 -3.56
N THR A 574 -35.83 -5.86 -2.40
CA THR A 574 -36.14 -5.20 -1.13
C THR A 574 -35.45 -3.84 -1.00
N ILE A 575 -34.23 -3.65 -1.56
CA ILE A 575 -33.58 -2.33 -1.62
C ILE A 575 -34.47 -1.34 -2.38
N ASN A 576 -34.93 -1.70 -3.58
CA ASN A 576 -35.78 -0.82 -4.40
C ASN A 576 -37.11 -0.50 -3.70
N GLN A 577 -37.75 -1.50 -3.07
CA GLN A 577 -39.01 -1.32 -2.33
C GLN A 577 -38.88 -0.49 -1.03
N MET A 578 -37.66 -0.42 -0.45
CA MET A 578 -37.40 0.26 0.83
C MET A 578 -36.74 1.63 0.67
N PHE A 579 -35.93 1.86 -0.37
CA PHE A 579 -35.13 3.08 -0.55
C PHE A 579 -35.47 3.89 -1.81
N GLU A 580 -36.40 3.42 -2.65
CA GLU A 580 -36.86 4.14 -3.86
C GLU A 580 -35.70 4.56 -4.78
N VAL A 581 -34.67 3.71 -4.88
CA VAL A 581 -33.47 3.98 -5.65
C VAL A 581 -33.83 4.13 -7.12
N LEU A 582 -33.59 5.34 -7.65
CA LEU A 582 -33.65 5.62 -9.08
C LEU A 582 -32.59 4.76 -9.79
N VAL A 583 -33.03 3.70 -10.46
CA VAL A 583 -32.17 2.93 -11.36
C VAL A 583 -31.79 3.84 -12.53
N PRO A 584 -30.50 4.07 -12.80
CA PRO A 584 -30.09 4.74 -14.04
C PRO A 584 -30.57 3.91 -15.23
N GLU A 585 -31.31 4.52 -16.15
CA GLU A 585 -31.73 3.83 -17.38
C GLU A 585 -30.48 3.42 -18.16
N ASN A 586 -30.33 2.12 -18.47
CA ASN A 586 -29.28 1.66 -19.38
C ASN A 586 -29.45 2.37 -20.73
N PRO A 587 -28.48 3.16 -21.20
CA PRO A 587 -28.63 3.97 -22.42
C PRO A 587 -28.40 3.16 -23.72
N GLU A 588 -28.69 1.86 -23.71
CA GLU A 588 -28.56 0.95 -24.85
C GLU A 588 -29.77 0.00 -24.89
N GLY A 589 -30.62 0.19 -25.91
CA GLY A 589 -31.94 -0.46 -25.98
C GLY A 589 -32.82 0.04 -27.14
N ASN A 590 -32.25 0.16 -28.35
CA ASN A 590 -32.95 0.46 -29.61
C ASN A 590 -32.19 -0.15 -30.79
#